data_AF-A0A9X3NCJ5-F1
#
_entry.id   AF-A0A9X3NCJ5-F1
#
_cell.length_a   1.000
_cell.length_b   1.000
_cell.length_c   1.000
_cell.angle_alpha   90.00
_cell.angle_beta   90.00
_cell.angle_gamma   90.00
#
_symmetry.space_group_name_H-M   'P 1'
#
loop_
_entity.id
_entity.type
_entity.pdbx_description
1 polymer ?
#
loop_
_entity_poly.entity_id
_entity_poly.type
_entity_poly.pdbx_seq_one_letter_code
_entity_poly.pdbx_strand_id
1 'polypeptide(L)'
;MQRSDTPQPPPGDVITFAFPGPLRDKLVAAVLSGKKTATTGLAIEWEVEGEALPVVGQRHTVVDSSEQPVGVIETTLVEVIRLGDADWSLARDEGEDFEDVAQWRVAHERFWTHEVIPTLPAGTLSALTDDTQVLVWRFRLA
;
A
#
# COMPACT_ATOMS: atom_id res chain seq x y z
N MET A 1 37.13 3.32 -10.04
CA MET A 1 35.69 3.47 -10.30
C MET A 1 35.03 2.18 -9.83
N GLN A 2 34.68 2.09 -8.54
CA GLN A 2 34.01 0.90 -7.99
C GLN A 2 32.52 1.09 -8.21
N ARG A 3 31.90 0.22 -9.03
CA ARG A 3 30.45 0.10 -9.06
C ARG A 3 30.07 -0.63 -7.79
N SER A 4 29.30 0.02 -6.94
CA SER A 4 28.66 -0.60 -5.79
C SER A 4 27.65 -1.61 -6.32
N ASP A 5 28.03 -2.89 -6.38
CA ASP A 5 27.09 -3.99 -6.66
C ASP A 5 26.26 -4.21 -5.38
N THR A 6 25.26 -3.35 -5.18
CA THR A 6 24.15 -3.69 -4.31
C THR A 6 23.43 -4.89 -4.95
N PRO A 7 23.25 -6.01 -4.26
CA PRO A 7 22.59 -7.18 -4.83
C PRO A 7 21.21 -6.79 -5.35
N GLN A 8 20.99 -6.92 -6.65
CA GLN A 8 19.67 -6.77 -7.23
C GLN A 8 18.81 -7.93 -6.73
N PRO A 9 17.68 -7.68 -6.05
CA PRO A 9 16.83 -8.75 -5.55
C PRO A 9 16.34 -9.60 -6.74
N PRO A 10 16.12 -10.91 -6.53
CA PRO A 10 15.54 -11.76 -7.57
C PRO A 10 14.20 -11.18 -8.05
N PRO A 11 13.76 -11.44 -9.29
CA PRO A 11 12.48 -10.95 -9.78
C PRO A 11 11.33 -11.60 -9.00
N GLY A 12 10.91 -10.95 -7.92
CA GLY A 12 9.56 -11.03 -7.38
C GLY A 12 8.68 -9.98 -8.04
N ASP A 13 7.37 -10.10 -7.88
CA ASP A 13 6.42 -9.10 -8.37
C ASP A 13 6.81 -7.71 -7.81
N VAL A 14 6.87 -6.72 -8.68
CA VAL A 14 7.21 -5.35 -8.27
C VAL A 14 6.01 -4.75 -7.54
N ILE A 15 6.28 -4.12 -6.40
CA ILE A 15 5.30 -3.29 -5.70
C ILE A 15 5.75 -1.83 -5.73
N THR A 16 4.78 -0.93 -5.93
CA THR A 16 4.99 0.51 -5.82
C THR A 16 4.09 1.08 -4.72
N PHE A 17 4.58 2.12 -4.03
CA PHE A 17 3.80 2.88 -3.06
C PHE A 17 3.56 4.28 -3.63
N ALA A 18 2.33 4.53 -4.09
CA ALA A 18 1.93 5.74 -4.83
C ALA A 18 2.69 5.93 -6.17
N PHE A 19 2.33 6.99 -6.91
CA PHE A 19 2.99 7.39 -8.16
C PHE A 19 4.40 7.97 -7.91
N PRO A 20 5.30 7.95 -8.91
CA PRO A 20 6.63 8.54 -8.79
C PRO A 20 6.57 10.00 -8.31
N GLY A 21 7.39 10.35 -7.33
CA GLY A 21 7.45 11.70 -6.78
C GLY A 21 7.59 11.72 -5.25
N PRO A 22 7.41 12.91 -4.63
CA PRO A 22 7.70 13.10 -3.20
C PRO A 22 6.94 12.15 -2.27
N LEU A 23 5.71 11.77 -2.63
CA LEU A 23 4.93 10.82 -1.83
C LEU A 23 5.54 9.43 -1.88
N ARG A 24 5.85 8.89 -3.06
CA ARG A 24 6.53 7.59 -3.17
C ARG A 24 7.86 7.60 -2.44
N ASP A 25 8.65 8.66 -2.58
CA ASP A 25 9.94 8.77 -1.88
C ASP A 25 9.78 8.70 -0.36
N LYS A 26 8.77 9.40 0.18
CA LYS A 26 8.43 9.34 1.62
C LYS A 26 8.00 7.93 2.03
N LEU A 27 7.11 7.30 1.28
CA LEU A 27 6.56 5.98 1.60
C LEU A 27 7.64 4.88 1.51
N VAL A 28 8.46 4.92 0.47
CA VAL A 28 9.59 4.00 0.31
C VAL A 28 10.58 4.17 1.46
N ALA A 29 10.94 5.39 1.85
CA ALA A 29 11.79 5.61 3.02
C ALA A 29 11.17 5.09 4.33
N ALA A 30 9.85 5.20 4.48
CA ALA A 30 9.12 4.64 5.62
C ALA A 30 9.16 3.10 5.62
N VAL A 31 9.08 2.45 4.45
CA VAL A 31 9.22 0.99 4.31
C VAL A 31 10.65 0.56 4.67
N LEU A 32 11.66 1.21 4.11
CA LEU A 32 13.07 0.86 4.33
C LEU A 32 13.53 1.10 5.78
N SER A 33 12.88 2.01 6.51
CA SER A 33 13.12 2.20 7.95
C SER A 33 12.30 1.27 8.85
N GLY A 34 11.44 0.43 8.28
CA GLY A 34 10.53 -0.46 9.02
C GLY A 34 9.36 0.26 9.69
N LYS A 35 9.16 1.55 9.39
CA LYS A 35 8.07 2.37 9.92
C LYS A 35 6.75 2.05 9.22
N LYS A 36 6.77 1.83 7.89
CA LYS A 36 5.62 1.36 7.11
C LYS A 36 5.70 -0.15 6.96
N THR A 37 4.71 -0.83 7.52
CA THR A 37 4.54 -2.29 7.54
C THR A 37 3.14 -2.72 7.12
N ALA A 38 2.29 -1.75 6.75
CA ALA A 38 0.96 -1.98 6.22
C ALA A 38 0.66 -1.02 5.06
N THR A 39 -0.31 -1.39 4.23
CA THR A 39 -0.96 -0.55 3.24
C THR A 39 -2.43 -0.95 3.12
N THR A 40 -3.27 0.01 2.75
CA THR A 40 -4.72 -0.21 2.58
C THR A 40 -5.16 0.26 1.19
N GLY A 41 -6.00 -0.53 0.53
CA GLY A 41 -6.67 -0.17 -0.73
C GLY A 41 -8.16 -0.51 -0.69
N LEU A 42 -8.95 -0.01 -1.64
CA LEU A 42 -10.35 -0.42 -1.74
C LEU A 42 -10.41 -1.86 -2.26
N ALA A 43 -11.12 -2.75 -1.57
CA ALA A 43 -11.19 -4.16 -1.97
C ALA A 43 -11.76 -4.35 -3.40
N ILE A 44 -12.61 -3.41 -3.83
CA ILE A 44 -13.24 -3.40 -5.15
C ILE A 44 -12.23 -3.22 -6.30
N GLU A 45 -11.06 -2.62 -6.05
CA GLU A 45 -10.01 -2.47 -7.07
C GLU A 45 -9.58 -3.85 -7.60
N TRP A 46 -9.33 -4.80 -6.69
CA TRP A 46 -8.96 -6.18 -7.04
C TRP A 46 -10.07 -6.94 -7.76
N GLU A 47 -11.33 -6.73 -7.38
CA GLU A 47 -12.46 -7.37 -8.06
C GLU A 47 -12.60 -6.89 -9.51
N VAL A 48 -12.35 -5.61 -9.76
CA VAL A 48 -12.44 -4.99 -11.09
C VAL A 48 -11.24 -5.37 -11.95
N GLU A 49 -10.03 -5.36 -11.39
CA GLU A 49 -8.80 -5.67 -12.13
C GLU A 49 -8.62 -7.18 -12.38
N GLY A 50 -9.32 -8.02 -11.61
CA GLY A 50 -9.20 -9.48 -11.70
C GLY A 50 -7.84 -9.98 -11.22
N GLU A 51 -7.13 -9.19 -10.42
CA GLU A 51 -5.82 -9.52 -9.88
C GLU A 51 -5.93 -10.44 -8.66
N ALA A 52 -4.97 -11.36 -8.55
CA ALA A 52 -4.86 -12.21 -7.36
C ALA A 52 -4.34 -11.38 -6.17
N LEU A 53 -4.99 -11.53 -5.02
CA LEU A 53 -4.47 -10.96 -3.77
C LEU A 53 -3.09 -11.54 -3.44
N PRO A 54 -2.19 -10.76 -2.82
CA PRO A 54 -0.92 -11.28 -2.34
C PRO A 54 -1.12 -12.43 -1.35
N VAL A 55 -0.22 -13.39 -1.37
CA VAL A 55 -0.26 -14.55 -0.46
C VAL A 55 0.74 -14.36 0.68
N VAL A 56 0.41 -14.79 1.90
CA VAL A 56 1.35 -14.79 3.02
C VAL A 56 2.63 -15.56 2.65
N GLY A 57 3.78 -14.94 2.91
CA GLY A 57 5.10 -15.43 2.50
C GLY A 57 5.54 -15.02 1.09
N GLN A 58 4.66 -14.44 0.27
CA GLN A 58 5.04 -13.87 -1.02
C GLN A 58 5.98 -12.69 -0.82
N ARG A 59 6.96 -12.56 -1.72
CA ARG A 59 7.97 -11.51 -1.69
C ARG A 59 7.81 -10.58 -2.87
N HIS A 60 7.87 -9.28 -2.58
CA HIS A 60 7.76 -8.22 -3.57
C HIS A 60 8.99 -7.33 -3.56
N THR A 61 9.44 -6.93 -4.75
CA THR A 61 10.52 -5.96 -4.91
C THR A 61 9.95 -4.56 -4.82
N VAL A 62 10.41 -3.77 -3.85
CA VAL A 62 10.05 -2.36 -3.71
C VAL A 62 10.93 -1.53 -4.64
N VAL A 63 10.32 -0.64 -5.41
CA VAL A 63 11.04 0.31 -6.29
C VAL A 63 10.82 1.76 -5.87
N ASP A 64 11.82 2.61 -6.11
CA ASP A 64 11.75 4.05 -5.86
C ASP A 64 11.07 4.82 -7.02
N SER A 65 11.12 6.16 -6.96
CA SER A 65 10.57 7.03 -8.03
C SER A 65 11.38 6.99 -9.33
N SER A 66 12.60 6.46 -9.30
CA SER A 66 13.43 6.21 -10.50
C SER A 66 13.29 4.77 -10.99
N GLU A 67 12.28 4.04 -10.50
CA GLU A 67 12.02 2.62 -10.77
C GLU A 67 13.19 1.70 -10.41
N GLN A 68 14.08 2.14 -9.51
CA GLN A 68 15.20 1.33 -9.06
C GLN A 68 14.77 0.42 -7.91
N PRO A 69 15.13 -0.87 -7.91
CA PRO A 69 14.92 -1.75 -6.76
C PRO A 69 15.68 -1.25 -5.54
N VAL A 70 14.97 -1.10 -4.42
CA VAL A 70 15.53 -0.55 -3.17
C VAL A 70 15.31 -1.45 -1.94
N GLY A 71 14.47 -2.48 -2.05
CA GLY A 71 14.24 -3.43 -0.97
C GLY A 71 13.35 -4.60 -1.39
N VAL A 72 13.23 -5.57 -0.50
CA VAL A 72 12.28 -6.68 -0.63
C VAL A 72 11.40 -6.72 0.61
N ILE A 73 10.09 -6.81 0.40
CA ILE A 73 9.13 -7.04 1.48
C ILE A 73 8.54 -8.44 1.36
N GLU A 74 8.17 -9.02 2.49
CA GLU A 74 7.47 -10.29 2.59
C GLU A 74 6.09 -10.06 3.21
N THR A 75 5.04 -10.53 2.54
CA THR A 75 3.65 -10.46 3.00
C THR A 75 3.47 -11.28 4.27
N THR A 76 2.93 -10.66 5.31
CA THR A 76 2.68 -11.30 6.61
C THR A 76 1.19 -11.51 6.87
N LEU A 77 0.33 -10.67 6.31
CA LEU A 77 -1.12 -10.79 6.42
C LEU A 77 -1.81 -10.07 5.24
N VAL A 78 -2.92 -10.64 4.78
CA VAL A 78 -3.85 -10.03 3.83
C VAL A 78 -5.25 -10.32 4.33
N GLU A 79 -6.03 -9.27 4.59
CA GLU A 79 -7.40 -9.39 5.09
C GLU A 79 -8.29 -8.31 4.49
N VAL A 80 -9.58 -8.61 4.35
CA VAL A 80 -10.60 -7.62 3.99
C VAL A 80 -11.38 -7.27 5.24
N ILE A 81 -11.45 -5.98 5.56
CA ILE A 81 -12.22 -5.45 6.67
C ILE A 81 -13.18 -4.38 6.18
N ARG A 82 -14.12 -3.97 7.04
CA ARG A 82 -14.90 -2.75 6.81
C ARG A 82 -14.02 -1.53 7.09
N LEU A 83 -14.18 -0.47 6.31
CA LEU A 83 -13.48 0.79 6.50
C LEU A 83 -13.70 1.38 7.90
N GLY A 84 -14.89 1.18 8.48
CA GLY A 84 -15.20 1.58 9.85
C GLY A 84 -14.52 0.75 10.95
N ASP A 85 -13.96 -0.42 10.60
CA ASP A 85 -13.21 -1.28 11.53
C ASP A 85 -11.71 -0.99 11.54
N ALA A 86 -11.23 -0.09 10.67
CA ALA A 86 -9.85 0.40 10.70
C ALA A 86 -9.56 1.06 12.05
N ASP A 87 -8.45 0.66 12.68
CA ASP A 87 -8.08 1.13 14.01
C ASP A 87 -6.76 1.92 14.01
N TRP A 88 -6.38 2.40 15.20
CA TRP A 88 -5.13 3.12 15.36
C TRP A 88 -3.89 2.26 15.06
N SER A 89 -3.96 0.94 15.28
CA SER A 89 -2.82 0.07 14.95
C SER A 89 -2.58 0.09 13.45
N LEU A 90 -3.62 -0.06 12.63
CA LEU A 90 -3.51 0.02 11.17
C LEU A 90 -2.92 1.36 10.73
N ALA A 91 -3.49 2.48 11.20
CA ALA A 91 -3.04 3.82 10.84
C ALA A 91 -1.55 4.05 11.19
N ARG A 92 -1.11 3.59 12.36
CA ARG A 92 0.30 3.66 12.77
C ARG A 92 1.19 2.78 11.89
N ASP A 93 0.75 1.56 11.59
CA ASP A 93 1.53 0.58 10.86
C ASP A 93 1.69 0.95 9.38
N GLU A 94 0.84 1.81 8.83
CA GLU A 94 1.04 2.43 7.52
C GLU A 94 2.17 3.46 7.47
N GLY A 95 2.64 3.96 8.63
CA GLY A 95 3.88 4.71 8.74
C GLY A 95 3.88 6.13 8.14
N GLU A 96 2.70 6.70 7.86
CA GLU A 96 2.56 7.96 7.12
C GLU A 96 2.53 9.24 7.97
N ASP A 97 2.78 9.10 9.28
CA ASP A 97 2.74 10.18 10.29
C ASP A 97 1.33 10.65 10.68
N PHE A 98 0.33 9.77 10.60
CA PHE A 98 -0.98 10.08 11.20
C PHE A 98 -0.87 10.16 12.73
N GLU A 99 -1.60 11.09 13.33
CA GLU A 99 -1.66 11.23 14.80
C GLU A 99 -2.77 10.36 15.42
N ASP A 100 -3.80 10.03 14.64
CA ASP A 100 -4.91 9.16 15.01
C ASP A 100 -5.56 8.50 13.78
N VAL A 101 -6.55 7.63 14.02
CA VAL A 101 -7.29 6.94 12.95
C VAL A 101 -8.22 7.87 12.17
N ALA A 102 -8.62 9.02 12.73
CA ALA A 102 -9.48 9.98 12.03
C ALA A 102 -8.70 10.72 10.93
N GLN A 103 -7.45 11.09 11.21
CA GLN A 103 -6.54 11.66 10.20
C GLN A 103 -6.26 10.65 9.09
N TRP A 104 -6.00 9.39 9.43
CA TRP A 104 -5.86 8.29 8.46
C TRP A 104 -7.09 8.19 7.57
N ARG A 105 -8.29 8.18 8.17
CA ARG A 105 -9.57 8.07 7.45
C ARG A 105 -9.76 9.21 6.45
N VAL A 106 -9.55 10.45 6.89
CA VAL A 106 -9.69 11.63 6.02
C VAL A 106 -8.70 11.58 4.85
N ALA A 107 -7.44 11.19 5.10
CA ALA A 107 -6.43 11.08 4.06
C ALA A 107 -6.79 10.02 3.01
N HIS A 108 -7.23 8.84 3.46
CA HIS A 108 -7.60 7.73 2.57
C HIS A 108 -8.87 8.02 1.78
N GLU A 109 -9.93 8.53 2.42
CA GLU A 109 -11.15 8.89 1.70
C GLU A 109 -10.88 9.96 0.65
N ARG A 110 -10.03 10.94 0.96
CA ARG A 110 -9.61 11.94 -0.01
C ARG A 110 -8.86 11.30 -1.17
N PHE A 111 -7.87 10.45 -0.90
CA PHE A 111 -7.09 9.76 -1.93
C PHE A 111 -8.00 8.91 -2.83
N TRP A 112 -8.82 8.04 -2.25
CA TRP A 112 -9.71 7.18 -3.02
C TRP A 112 -10.72 7.98 -3.85
N THR A 113 -11.29 9.05 -3.28
CA THR A 113 -12.26 9.89 -4.01
C THR A 113 -11.66 10.55 -5.25
N HIS A 114 -10.39 10.96 -5.20
CA HIS A 114 -9.76 11.74 -6.27
C HIS A 114 -8.95 10.89 -7.25
N GLU A 115 -8.35 9.80 -6.78
CA GLU A 115 -7.36 9.05 -7.55
C GLU A 115 -7.84 7.63 -7.92
N VAL A 116 -8.73 7.02 -7.13
CA VAL A 116 -9.15 5.62 -7.32
C VAL A 116 -10.56 5.51 -7.88
N ILE A 117 -11.56 6.07 -7.20
CA ILE A 117 -12.97 5.99 -7.64
C ILE A 117 -13.16 6.45 -9.10
N PRO A 118 -12.48 7.51 -9.60
CA PRO A 118 -12.59 7.91 -11.00
C PRO A 118 -12.05 6.90 -12.02
N THR A 119 -11.21 5.95 -11.61
CA THR A 119 -10.67 4.91 -12.49
C THR A 119 -11.55 3.66 -12.53
N LEU A 120 -12.47 3.51 -11.56
CA LEU A 120 -13.41 2.39 -11.50
C LEU A 120 -14.50 2.51 -12.57
N PRO A 121 -15.07 1.38 -13.05
CA PRO A 121 -16.23 1.40 -13.91
C PRO A 121 -17.40 2.19 -13.29
N ALA A 122 -18.14 2.93 -14.12
CA ALA A 122 -19.24 3.76 -13.64
C ALA A 122 -20.29 2.94 -12.85
N GLY A 123 -20.65 3.43 -11.67
CA GLY A 123 -21.63 2.77 -10.79
C GLY A 123 -21.06 1.70 -9.86
N THR A 124 -19.76 1.44 -9.89
CA THR A 124 -19.08 0.46 -9.03
C THR A 124 -19.12 0.86 -7.55
N LEU A 125 -18.89 2.13 -7.25
CA LEU A 125 -18.97 2.67 -5.90
C LEU A 125 -19.63 4.06 -5.94
N SER A 126 -20.73 4.23 -5.21
CA SER A 126 -21.50 5.49 -5.19
C SER A 126 -21.03 6.45 -4.10
N ALA A 127 -20.54 5.92 -2.97
CA ALA A 127 -19.97 6.67 -1.87
C ALA A 127 -19.13 5.75 -0.98
N LEU A 128 -18.14 6.33 -0.30
CA LEU A 128 -17.43 5.68 0.80
C LEU A 128 -18.31 5.72 2.05
N THR A 129 -18.45 4.58 2.73
CA THR A 129 -19.18 4.42 3.98
C THR A 129 -18.37 3.57 4.95
N ASP A 130 -18.82 3.48 6.20
CA ASP A 130 -18.16 2.60 7.18
C ASP A 130 -18.21 1.13 6.78
N ASP A 131 -19.17 0.70 5.95
CA ASP A 131 -19.28 -0.68 5.47
C ASP A 131 -18.48 -0.94 4.19
N THR A 132 -17.87 0.08 3.58
CA THR A 132 -16.97 -0.09 2.43
C THR A 132 -15.88 -1.10 2.76
N GLN A 133 -15.71 -2.12 1.93
CA GLN A 133 -14.67 -3.12 2.11
C GLN A 133 -13.31 -2.56 1.68
N VAL A 134 -12.31 -2.69 2.56
CA VAL A 134 -10.92 -2.35 2.28
C VAL A 134 -10.03 -3.56 2.47
N LEU A 135 -9.04 -3.68 1.58
CA LEU A 135 -8.00 -4.68 1.72
C LEU A 135 -6.89 -4.09 2.59
N VAL A 136 -6.60 -4.74 3.71
CA VAL A 136 -5.43 -4.47 4.54
C VAL A 136 -4.35 -5.48 4.20
N TRP A 137 -3.21 -4.97 3.77
CA TRP A 137 -2.02 -5.78 3.48
C TRP A 137 -0.89 -5.39 4.41
N ARG A 138 -0.46 -6.35 5.25
CA ARG A 138 0.70 -6.20 6.12
C ARG A 138 1.90 -6.98 5.58
N PHE A 139 3.07 -6.42 5.81
CA PHE A 139 4.34 -6.95 5.35
C PHE A 139 5.48 -6.59 6.29
N ARG A 140 6.64 -7.21 6.07
CA ARG A 140 7.90 -6.87 6.72
C ARG A 140 9.00 -6.70 5.69
N LEU A 141 9.99 -5.86 5.98
CA LEU A 141 11.23 -5.83 5.22
C LEU A 141 11.97 -7.18 5.43
N ALA A 142 12.42 -7.80 4.33
CA ALA A 142 13.02 -9.14 4.30
C ALA A 142 14.55 -9.13 4.45
#